data_AF-A0A816Z8X3-F1
#
_entry.id   AF-A0A816Z8X3-F1
#
_cell.length_a   1.000
_cell.length_b   1.000
_cell.length_c   1.000
_cell.angle_alpha   90.00
_cell.angle_beta   90.00
_cell.angle_gamma   90.00
#
_symmetry.space_group_name_H-M   'P 1'
#
loop_
_entity.id
_entity.type
_entity.pdbx_description
1 polymer ?
#
loop_
_entity_poly.entity_id
_entity_poly.type
_entity_poly.pdbx_seq_one_letter_code
_entity_poly.pdbx_strand_id
1 'polypeptide(L)'
;MIDSLLVLRQLIQKLFNYKHQLTIQSKQVKKLADYELTSDDWNVLLVLYSILKPFYHATKVMSGRRYPSIGVAFYVLTRLKNFLQQNHRKESLMEKRLKQLLLKQFLHYFESDDEQMELLKLHSYFDPAGFSALTESEKRSAEQNIKRMITDEAS
;
A
#
# COMPACT_ATOMS: atom_id res chain seq x y z
N MET A 1 14.30 0.86 -0.43
CA MET A 1 15.26 -0.24 -0.20
C MET A 1 15.03 -1.40 -1.17
N ILE A 2 13.83 -2.00 -1.21
CA ILE A 2 13.50 -3.04 -2.21
C ILE A 2 13.56 -2.49 -3.64
N ASP A 3 13.06 -1.28 -3.90
CA ASP A 3 13.20 -0.60 -5.21
C ASP A 3 14.64 -0.58 -5.71
N SER A 4 15.58 -0.15 -4.86
CA SER A 4 16.99 -0.03 -5.21
C SER A 4 17.60 -1.40 -5.54
N LEU A 5 17.24 -2.45 -4.79
CA LEU A 5 17.68 -3.82 -5.06
C LEU A 5 17.14 -4.34 -6.40
N LEU A 6 15.87 -4.08 -6.71
CA LEU A 6 15.26 -4.49 -7.98
C LEU A 6 15.86 -3.75 -9.17
N VAL A 7 16.11 -2.44 -9.06
CA VAL A 7 16.78 -1.64 -10.10
C VAL A 7 18.19 -2.15 -10.37
N LEU A 8 18.93 -2.50 -9.32
CA LEU A 8 20.31 -2.98 -9.42
C LEU A 8 20.41 -4.47 -9.74
N ARG A 9 19.30 -5.21 -9.90
CA ARG A 9 19.29 -6.67 -10.09
C ARG A 9 20.28 -7.15 -11.15
N GLN A 10 20.28 -6.52 -12.32
CA GLN A 10 21.17 -6.91 -13.42
C GLN A 10 22.65 -6.70 -13.08
N LEU A 11 22.97 -5.60 -12.38
CA LEU A 11 24.34 -5.32 -11.94
C LEU A 11 24.78 -6.31 -10.86
N ILE A 12 23.89 -6.64 -9.93
CA ILE A 12 24.14 -7.62 -8.87
C ILE A 12 24.38 -9.01 -9.49
N GLN A 13 23.54 -9.44 -10.43
CA GLN A 13 23.73 -10.71 -11.14
C GLN A 13 25.03 -10.74 -11.94
N LYS A 14 25.39 -9.65 -12.63
CA LYS A 14 26.70 -9.53 -13.30
C LYS A 14 27.85 -9.67 -12.30
N LEU A 15 27.78 -8.98 -11.16
CA LEU A 15 28.80 -9.07 -10.12
C LEU A 15 29.01 -10.50 -9.62
N PHE A 16 27.92 -11.25 -9.41
CA PHE A 16 28.02 -12.66 -9.03
C PHE A 16 28.55 -13.57 -10.14
N ASN A 17 28.18 -13.32 -11.40
CA ASN A 17 28.71 -14.08 -12.54
C ASN A 17 30.23 -13.88 -12.72
N TYR A 18 30.73 -12.67 -12.46
CA TYR A 18 32.15 -12.33 -12.59
C TYR A 18 32.94 -12.48 -11.29
N LYS A 19 32.35 -12.98 -10.19
CA LYS A 19 32.99 -13.04 -8.87
C LYS A 19 34.31 -13.81 -8.84
N HIS A 20 34.46 -14.81 -9.71
CA HIS A 20 35.68 -15.61 -9.83
C HIS A 20 36.82 -14.90 -10.58
N GLN A 21 36.50 -13.82 -11.29
CA GLN A 21 37.46 -12.98 -12.02
C GLN A 21 37.90 -11.76 -11.21
N LEU A 22 37.29 -11.54 -10.03
CA LEU A 22 37.70 -10.50 -9.10
C LEU A 22 39.02 -10.91 -8.45
N THR A 23 40.02 -10.04 -8.47
CA THR A 23 41.28 -10.17 -7.70
C THR A 23 41.05 -9.95 -6.21
N ILE A 24 40.23 -10.82 -5.60
CA ILE A 24 39.88 -10.81 -4.17
C ILE A 24 40.28 -12.13 -3.52
N GLN A 25 40.36 -12.15 -2.19
CA GLN A 25 40.77 -13.35 -1.46
C GLN A 25 39.72 -14.46 -1.60
N SER A 26 40.16 -15.72 -1.68
CA SER A 26 39.29 -16.90 -1.75
C SER A 26 38.20 -16.93 -0.63
N LYS A 27 38.55 -16.50 0.58
CA LYS A 27 37.59 -16.35 1.69
C LYS A 27 36.47 -15.34 1.39
N GLN A 28 36.80 -14.25 0.69
CA GLN A 28 35.83 -13.25 0.27
C GLN A 28 34.96 -13.75 -0.88
N VAL A 29 35.51 -14.52 -1.84
CA VAL A 29 34.72 -15.15 -2.91
C VAL A 29 33.67 -16.11 -2.33
N LYS A 30 34.06 -16.95 -1.36
CA LYS A 30 33.12 -17.85 -0.66
C LYS A 30 32.03 -17.06 0.05
N LYS A 31 32.43 -16.05 0.84
CA LYS A 31 31.48 -15.17 1.53
C LYS A 31 30.52 -14.45 0.56
N LEU A 32 31.01 -14.05 -0.62
CA LEU A 32 30.18 -13.45 -1.65
C LEU A 32 29.16 -14.46 -2.18
N ALA A 33 29.58 -15.69 -2.47
CA ALA A 33 28.68 -16.76 -2.93
C ALA A 33 27.58 -17.06 -1.90
N ASP A 34 27.86 -16.98 -0.61
CA ASP A 34 26.86 -17.17 0.45
C ASP A 34 25.78 -16.08 0.47
N TYR A 35 26.03 -14.91 -0.13
CA TYR A 35 25.06 -13.81 -0.26
C TYR A 35 24.35 -13.76 -1.62
N GLU A 36 24.62 -14.72 -2.50
CA GLU A 36 24.00 -14.73 -3.82
C GLU A 36 22.51 -15.07 -3.71
N LEU A 37 21.67 -14.12 -4.10
CA LEU A 37 20.22 -14.30 -4.11
C LEU A 37 19.81 -15.27 -5.22
N THR A 38 19.05 -16.29 -4.84
CA THR A 38 18.49 -17.26 -5.76
C THR A 38 17.38 -16.65 -6.61
N SER A 39 16.96 -17.35 -7.67
CA SER A 39 15.81 -16.90 -8.47
C SER A 39 14.54 -16.75 -7.62
N ASP A 40 14.36 -17.61 -6.62
CA ASP A 40 13.21 -17.57 -5.73
C ASP A 40 13.25 -16.35 -4.81
N ASP A 41 14.43 -15.98 -4.29
CA ASP A 41 14.59 -14.76 -3.50
C ASP A 41 14.22 -13.51 -4.30
N TRP A 42 14.63 -13.45 -5.56
CA TRP A 42 14.23 -12.36 -6.46
C TRP A 42 12.71 -12.33 -6.70
N ASN A 43 12.08 -13.50 -6.82
CA ASN A 43 10.63 -13.59 -6.98
C ASN A 43 9.91 -13.12 -5.72
N VAL A 44 10.38 -13.49 -4.53
CA VAL A 44 9.88 -13.00 -3.23
C VAL A 44 10.00 -11.48 -3.16
N LEU A 45 11.14 -10.90 -3.53
CA LEU A 45 11.34 -9.45 -3.54
C LEU A 45 10.38 -8.73 -4.50
N LEU A 46 10.11 -9.30 -5.67
CA LEU A 46 9.15 -8.76 -6.63
C LEU A 46 7.72 -8.78 -6.08
N VAL A 47 7.32 -9.88 -5.43
CA VAL A 47 6.01 -10.02 -4.78
C VAL A 47 5.86 -9.03 -3.62
N LEU A 48 6.86 -8.92 -2.76
CA LEU A 48 6.84 -7.95 -1.66
C LEU A 48 6.76 -6.51 -2.20
N TYR A 49 7.50 -6.23 -3.27
CA TYR A 49 7.46 -4.93 -3.91
C TYR A 49 6.08 -4.60 -4.48
N SER A 50 5.47 -5.52 -5.23
CA SER A 50 4.17 -5.31 -5.86
C SER A 50 3.08 -5.04 -4.82
N ILE A 51 3.15 -5.70 -3.67
CA ILE A 51 2.18 -5.57 -2.58
C ILE A 51 2.42 -4.32 -1.74
N LEU A 52 3.66 -3.99 -1.40
CA LEU A 52 3.97 -2.87 -0.50
C LEU A 52 3.93 -1.51 -1.20
N LYS A 53 4.13 -1.47 -2.53
CA LYS A 53 4.16 -0.20 -3.28
C LYS A 53 2.86 0.62 -3.16
N PRO A 54 1.65 0.04 -3.29
CA PRO A 54 0.40 0.76 -3.01
C PRO A 54 0.36 1.39 -1.61
N PHE A 55 0.82 0.68 -0.58
CA PHE A 55 0.87 1.19 0.80
C PHE A 55 1.88 2.34 0.93
N TYR A 56 3.05 2.22 0.33
CA TYR A 56 4.02 3.32 0.30
C TYR A 56 3.42 4.61 -0.29
N HIS A 57 2.72 4.50 -1.41
CA HIS A 57 2.03 5.65 -2.01
C HIS A 57 0.93 6.19 -1.10
N ALA A 58 0.12 5.31 -0.50
CA ALA A 58 -0.94 5.69 0.43
C ALA A 58 -0.39 6.44 1.65
N THR A 59 0.66 5.92 2.30
CA THR A 59 1.31 6.58 3.43
C THR A 59 1.89 7.93 3.02
N LYS A 60 2.50 8.03 1.84
CA LYS A 60 3.05 9.30 1.34
C LYS A 60 1.97 10.37 1.13
N VAL A 61 0.79 9.97 0.63
CA VAL A 61 -0.36 10.88 0.49
C VAL A 61 -0.90 11.29 1.87
N MET A 62 -1.11 10.33 2.77
CA MET A 62 -1.68 10.60 4.10
C MET A 62 -0.75 11.40 5.02
N SER A 63 0.57 11.25 4.88
CA SER A 63 1.58 12.00 5.65
C SER A 63 1.93 13.38 5.08
N GLY A 64 1.23 13.80 4.01
CA GLY A 64 1.37 15.14 3.45
C GLY A 64 1.05 16.22 4.49
N ARG A 65 1.97 17.17 4.68
CA ARG A 65 1.79 18.28 5.63
C ARG A 65 1.29 19.58 4.99
N ARG A 66 1.24 19.64 3.66
CA ARG A 66 0.99 20.87 2.89
C ARG A 66 -0.41 20.93 2.26
N TYR A 67 -1.24 19.91 2.46
CA TYR A 67 -2.60 19.86 1.95
C TYR A 67 -3.49 19.07 2.93
N PRO A 68 -4.80 19.34 2.98
CA PRO A 68 -5.73 18.57 3.81
C PRO A 68 -5.74 17.12 3.36
N SER A 69 -5.16 16.22 4.16
CA SER A 69 -5.09 14.79 3.81
C SER A 69 -6.35 14.02 4.20
N ILE A 70 -7.17 14.58 5.10
CA ILE A 70 -8.35 13.90 5.65
C ILE A 70 -9.45 13.64 4.61
N GLY A 71 -9.71 14.59 3.70
CA GLY A 71 -10.72 14.44 2.65
C GLY A 71 -10.35 13.41 1.58
N VAL A 72 -9.06 13.11 1.42
CA VAL A 72 -8.55 12.11 0.46
C VAL A 72 -8.28 10.76 1.15
N ALA A 73 -8.24 10.74 2.49
CA ALA A 73 -7.91 9.55 3.27
C ALA A 73 -8.90 8.40 3.00
N PHE A 74 -10.20 8.67 2.99
CA PHE A 74 -11.22 7.66 2.67
C PHE A 74 -11.01 7.09 1.26
N TYR A 75 -10.79 7.95 0.26
CA TYR A 75 -10.52 7.50 -1.12
C TYR A 75 -9.30 6.57 -1.17
N VAL A 76 -8.21 6.93 -0.50
CA VAL A 76 -6.98 6.11 -0.43
C VAL A 76 -7.23 4.77 0.26
N LEU A 77 -7.96 4.77 1.39
CA LEU A 77 -8.32 3.56 2.13
C LEU A 77 -9.20 2.64 1.27
N THR A 78 -10.23 3.17 0.62
CA THR A 78 -11.10 2.40 -0.29
C THR A 78 -10.32 1.82 -1.46
N ARG A 79 -9.38 2.58 -2.04
CA ARG A 79 -8.47 2.08 -3.09
C ARG A 79 -7.59 0.94 -2.60
N LEU A 80 -7.02 1.04 -1.40
CA LEU A 80 -6.21 -0.03 -0.81
C LEU A 80 -7.05 -1.28 -0.52
N LYS A 81 -8.25 -1.12 0.06
CA LYS A 81 -9.18 -2.22 0.30
C LYS A 81 -9.51 -2.94 -1.00
N ASN A 82 -9.87 -2.19 -2.04
CA ASN A 82 -10.15 -2.75 -3.36
C ASN A 82 -8.94 -3.52 -3.94
N PHE A 83 -7.73 -2.96 -3.81
CA PHE A 83 -6.51 -3.65 -4.25
C PHE A 83 -6.29 -4.98 -3.52
N LEU A 84 -6.55 -5.04 -2.22
CA LEU A 84 -6.39 -6.25 -1.41
C LEU A 84 -7.48 -7.30 -1.69
N GLN A 85 -8.69 -6.87 -2.04
CA GLN A 85 -9.81 -7.75 -2.38
C GLN A 85 -9.77 -8.28 -3.82
N GLN A 86 -9.18 -7.51 -4.74
CA GLN A 86 -9.04 -7.92 -6.14
C GLN A 86 -7.98 -9.00 -6.28
N ASN A 87 -8.41 -10.15 -6.83
CA ASN A 87 -7.52 -11.21 -7.28
C ASN A 87 -7.32 -11.11 -8.80
N HIS A 88 -6.08 -10.95 -9.24
CA HIS A 88 -5.73 -10.99 -10.66
C HIS A 88 -5.37 -12.41 -11.10
N ARG A 89 -5.73 -12.78 -12.34
CA ARG A 89 -5.47 -14.12 -12.89
C ARG A 89 -3.99 -14.52 -12.88
N LYS A 90 -3.08 -13.54 -12.92
CA LYS A 90 -1.63 -13.74 -12.95
C LYS A 90 -0.97 -13.78 -11.56
N GLU A 91 -1.74 -13.59 -10.48
CA GLU A 91 -1.16 -13.56 -9.13
C GLU A 91 -0.71 -14.92 -8.65
N SER A 92 0.47 -14.94 -8.04
CA SER A 92 1.03 -16.11 -7.37
C SER A 92 0.22 -16.48 -6.12
N LEU A 93 0.35 -17.73 -5.66
CA LEU A 93 -0.26 -18.16 -4.40
C LEU A 93 0.26 -17.34 -3.20
N MET A 94 1.55 -16.98 -3.23
CA MET A 94 2.17 -16.15 -2.21
C MET A 94 1.53 -14.76 -2.16
N GLU A 95 1.32 -14.13 -3.32
CA GLU A 95 0.67 -12.81 -3.40
C GLU A 95 -0.74 -12.84 -2.81
N LYS A 96 -1.54 -13.86 -3.18
CA LYS A 96 -2.90 -14.01 -2.66
C LYS A 96 -2.94 -14.16 -1.15
N ARG A 97 -2.05 -14.99 -0.59
CA ARG A 97 -1.95 -15.18 0.88
C ARG A 97 -1.54 -13.89 1.59
N LEU A 98 -0.55 -13.18 1.06
CA LEU A 98 -0.11 -11.90 1.63
C LEU A 98 -1.22 -10.84 1.58
N LYS A 99 -1.92 -10.72 0.45
CA LYS A 99 -3.09 -9.83 0.32
C LYS A 99 -4.18 -10.16 1.35
N GLN A 100 -4.48 -11.45 1.55
CA GLN A 100 -5.46 -11.89 2.55
C GLN A 100 -5.05 -11.54 3.98
N LEU A 101 -3.79 -11.76 4.35
CA LEU A 101 -3.27 -11.39 5.67
C LEU A 101 -3.34 -9.89 5.90
N LEU A 102 -2.93 -9.10 4.91
CA LEU A 102 -3.00 -7.64 4.95
C LEU A 102 -4.45 -7.14 4.99
N LEU A 103 -5.37 -7.77 4.24
CA LEU A 103 -6.78 -7.42 4.26
C LEU A 103 -7.36 -7.63 5.65
N LYS A 104 -7.07 -8.76 6.29
CA LYS A 104 -7.52 -9.02 7.67
C LYS A 104 -7.05 -7.93 8.63
N GLN A 105 -5.77 -7.54 8.54
CA GLN A 105 -5.22 -6.49 9.39
C GLN A 105 -5.80 -5.11 9.06
N PHE A 106 -6.01 -4.83 7.77
CA PHE A 106 -6.61 -3.59 7.30
C PHE A 106 -8.02 -3.43 7.86
N LEU A 107 -8.88 -4.45 7.73
CA LEU A 107 -10.25 -4.42 8.27
C LEU A 107 -10.23 -4.24 9.78
N HIS A 108 -9.32 -4.92 10.49
CA HIS A 108 -9.21 -4.80 11.94
C HIS A 108 -8.86 -3.38 12.40
N TYR A 109 -7.99 -2.66 11.70
CA TYR A 109 -7.59 -1.30 12.11
C TYR A 109 -8.49 -0.18 11.58
N PHE A 110 -9.10 -0.36 10.41
CA PHE A 110 -9.85 0.72 9.76
C PHE A 110 -11.36 0.54 9.79
N GLU A 111 -11.89 -0.67 10.03
CA GLU A 111 -13.34 -0.93 10.07
C GLU A 111 -13.83 -1.33 11.46
N SER A 112 -12.99 -1.26 12.49
CA SER A 112 -13.42 -1.50 13.88
C SER A 112 -13.93 -0.26 14.59
N ASP A 113 -13.64 0.93 14.07
CA ASP A 113 -14.06 2.22 14.62
C ASP A 113 -15.05 2.90 13.67
N ASP A 114 -16.34 2.66 13.92
CA ASP A 114 -17.44 3.19 13.11
C ASP A 114 -17.49 4.73 13.14
N GLU A 115 -17.16 5.36 14.27
CA GLU A 115 -17.18 6.82 14.40
C GLU A 115 -16.10 7.48 13.54
N GLN A 116 -14.87 6.94 13.59
CA GLN A 116 -13.77 7.43 12.76
C GLN A 116 -14.10 7.26 11.27
N MET A 117 -14.72 6.14 10.90
CA MET A 117 -15.10 5.86 9.51
C MET A 117 -16.19 6.82 9.01
N GLU A 118 -17.21 7.12 9.82
CA GLU A 118 -18.24 8.09 9.45
C GLU A 118 -17.69 9.51 9.32
N LEU A 119 -16.77 9.91 10.21
CA LEU A 119 -16.08 11.20 10.11
C LEU A 119 -15.27 11.30 8.80
N LEU A 120 -14.55 10.23 8.43
CA LEU A 120 -13.81 10.17 7.16
C LEU A 120 -14.74 10.31 5.95
N LYS A 121 -15.89 9.63 5.95
CA LYS A 121 -16.89 9.74 4.87
C LYS A 121 -17.45 11.15 4.76
N LEU A 122 -17.76 11.78 5.90
CA LEU A 122 -18.23 13.17 5.96
C LEU A 122 -17.20 14.14 5.37
N HIS A 123 -15.93 14.06 5.79
CA HIS A 123 -14.88 14.91 5.22
C HIS A 123 -14.66 14.66 3.74
N SER A 124 -14.82 13.41 3.30
CA SER A 124 -14.68 13.02 1.90
C SER A 124 -15.77 13.58 1.01
N TYR A 125 -16.95 13.89 1.56
CA TYR A 125 -18.02 14.54 0.82
C TYR A 125 -17.59 15.93 0.27
N PHE A 126 -16.72 16.63 0.98
CA PHE A 126 -16.23 17.96 0.60
C PHE A 126 -15.02 17.93 -0.33
N ASP A 127 -14.40 16.77 -0.55
CA ASP A 127 -13.24 16.61 -1.42
C ASP A 127 -13.64 15.94 -2.75
N PRO A 128 -13.25 16.45 -3.92
CA PRO A 128 -13.63 15.83 -5.20
C PRO A 128 -13.18 14.37 -5.37
N ALA A 129 -11.99 14.00 -4.86
CA ALA A 129 -11.51 12.62 -4.92
C ALA A 129 -12.24 11.75 -3.90
N GLY A 130 -12.44 12.25 -2.68
CA GLY A 130 -13.25 11.62 -1.64
C GLY A 130 -14.68 11.33 -2.10
N PHE A 131 -15.34 12.32 -2.68
CA PHE A 131 -16.73 12.26 -3.16
C PHE A 131 -16.93 11.17 -4.21
N SER A 132 -15.93 10.96 -5.08
CA SER A 132 -15.95 9.89 -6.09
C SER A 132 -15.86 8.48 -5.51
N ALA A 133 -15.30 8.32 -4.30
CA ALA A 133 -15.20 7.03 -3.61
C ALA A 133 -16.45 6.69 -2.79
N LEU A 134 -17.31 7.67 -2.47
CA LEU A 134 -18.54 7.43 -1.73
C LEU A 134 -19.60 6.77 -2.61
N THR A 135 -20.31 5.79 -2.04
CA THR A 135 -21.55 5.26 -2.62
C THR A 135 -22.68 6.28 -2.52
N GLU A 136 -23.73 6.12 -3.33
CA GLU A 136 -24.90 7.00 -3.27
C GLU A 136 -25.60 7.00 -1.90
N SER A 137 -25.61 5.87 -1.20
CA SER A 137 -26.09 5.78 0.17
C SER A 137 -25.25 6.60 1.15
N GLU A 138 -23.92 6.52 1.03
CA GLU A 138 -23.01 7.27 1.90
C GLU A 138 -23.08 8.78 1.65
N LYS A 139 -23.23 9.20 0.38
CA LYS A 139 -23.45 10.61 0.04
C LYS A 139 -24.73 11.16 0.68
N ARG A 140 -25.82 10.41 0.60
CA ARG A 140 -27.09 10.79 1.23
C ARG A 140 -26.99 10.85 2.76
N SER A 141 -26.29 9.89 3.37
CA SER A 141 -26.03 9.88 4.82
C SER A 141 -25.22 11.10 5.25
N ALA A 142 -24.12 11.40 4.55
CA ALA A 142 -23.29 12.57 4.81
C ALA A 142 -24.10 13.88 4.68
N GLU A 143 -24.90 14.02 3.63
CA GLU A 143 -25.76 15.20 3.43
C GLU A 143 -26.77 15.38 4.57
N GLN A 144 -27.38 14.30 5.07
CA GLN A 144 -28.31 14.35 6.20
C GLN A 144 -27.60 14.78 7.50
N ASN A 145 -26.40 14.28 7.75
CA ASN A 145 -25.61 14.66 8.92
C ASN A 145 -25.19 16.14 8.88
N ILE A 146 -24.79 16.63 7.71
CA ILE A 146 -24.48 18.07 7.50
C ILE A 146 -25.71 18.92 7.82
N LYS A 147 -26.89 18.55 7.29
CA LYS A 147 -28.13 19.28 7.55
C LYS A 147 -28.47 19.35 9.04
N ARG A 148 -28.29 18.23 9.77
CA ARG A 148 -28.51 18.17 11.22
C ARG A 148 -27.60 19.12 11.98
N MET A 149 -26.30 19.09 11.68
CA MET A 149 -25.31 19.97 12.31
C MET A 149 -25.65 21.46 12.11
N ILE A 150 -26.10 21.84 10.92
CA ILE A 150 -26.51 23.22 10.63
C ILE A 150 -27.74 23.64 11.43
N THR A 151 -28.74 22.75 11.59
CA THR A 151 -29.93 23.03 12.40
C THR A 151 -29.65 23.11 13.89
N ASP A 152 -28.72 22.31 14.40
CA ASP A 152 -28.36 22.30 15.82
C ASP A 152 -27.55 23.56 16.21
N GLU A 153 -26.75 24.13 15.30
CA GLU A 153 -26.03 25.40 15.52
C GLU A 153 -26.95 26.65 15.42
N ALA A 154 -28.13 26.52 14.82
CA ALA A 154 -29.09 27.61 14.66
C ALA A 154 -30.08 27.74 15.84
N SER A 155 -29.98 26.86 16.85
CA SER A 155 -30.86 26.76 18.03
C SER A 155 -30.16 27.27 19.29
#